data_AF-A0A3B3CGN2-F1
#
_entry.id   AF-A0A3B3CGN2-F1
#
_cell.length_a   1.000
_cell.length_b   1.000
_cell.length_c   1.000
_cell.angle_alpha   90.00
_cell.angle_beta   90.00
_cell.angle_gamma   90.00
#
_symmetry.space_group_name_H-M   'P 1'
#
loop_
_entity.id
_entity.type
_entity.pdbx_description
1 polymer ?
#
loop_
_entity_poly.entity_id
_entity_poly.type
_entity_poly.pdbx_seq_one_letter_code
_entity_poly.pdbx_strand_id
1 'polypeptide(L)'
;MATDHPIPASKQQQPGTSAFKLVIYEQENFQGRCHELTGPCNNLQEAGVEKVGSILVLCGPWVGYEQTSCKGEQYVFEKGEYPRWDSWTNSRRSDTILAFRPIKVDSQEHKIVLYENPGFAGKKIEIIDDDVPSFHAHGYQEKVSSVRVQSGTWVGYQYPGYRGYQYLFEKGEYKDSTEFGAQIPQIQSVRRIRDMQWHQRGAFHPVN
;
A
#
# COMPACT_ATOMS: atom_id res chain seq x y z
N MET A 1 -19.14 -22.37 -56.28
CA MET A 1 -18.61 -21.07 -55.81
C MET A 1 -19.12 -20.86 -54.41
N ALA A 2 -18.28 -21.12 -53.40
CA ALA A 2 -18.60 -20.88 -52.00
C ALA A 2 -18.07 -19.49 -51.63
N THR A 3 -18.93 -18.62 -51.15
CA THR A 3 -18.58 -17.27 -50.68
C THR A 3 -18.13 -17.33 -49.23
N ASP A 4 -16.87 -17.02 -48.98
CA ASP A 4 -16.31 -16.81 -47.64
C ASP A 4 -16.92 -15.56 -47.01
N HIS A 5 -17.49 -15.71 -45.81
CA HIS A 5 -17.84 -14.59 -44.94
C HIS A 5 -16.77 -14.46 -43.85
N PRO A 6 -16.10 -13.29 -43.73
CA PRO A 6 -15.18 -13.09 -42.63
C PRO A 6 -15.95 -12.87 -41.32
N ILE A 7 -15.67 -13.71 -40.33
CA ILE A 7 -16.13 -13.55 -38.95
C ILE A 7 -15.49 -12.27 -38.39
N PRO A 8 -16.26 -11.33 -37.80
CA PRO A 8 -15.67 -10.14 -37.22
C PRO A 8 -14.86 -10.53 -35.98
N ALA A 9 -13.58 -10.19 -36.00
CA ALA A 9 -12.70 -10.34 -34.85
C ALA A 9 -13.31 -9.62 -33.65
N SER A 10 -13.56 -10.37 -32.58
CA SER A 10 -13.90 -9.83 -31.26
C SER A 10 -12.81 -8.86 -30.86
N LYS A 11 -13.13 -7.56 -30.83
CA LYS A 11 -12.27 -6.55 -30.20
C LYS A 11 -12.04 -7.00 -28.76
N GLN A 12 -10.85 -7.49 -28.47
CA GLN A 12 -10.38 -7.64 -27.10
C GLN A 12 -10.50 -6.25 -26.47
N GLN A 13 -11.47 -6.10 -25.57
CA GLN A 13 -11.56 -4.95 -24.71
C GLN A 13 -10.25 -4.90 -23.91
N GLN A 14 -9.47 -3.85 -24.14
CA GLN A 14 -8.41 -3.48 -23.21
C GLN A 14 -9.01 -3.47 -21.80
N PRO A 15 -8.35 -4.03 -20.78
CA PRO A 15 -8.84 -3.93 -19.40
C PRO A 15 -8.94 -2.44 -19.10
N GLY A 16 -10.17 -1.92 -19.01
CA GLY A 16 -10.38 -0.55 -18.59
C GLY A 16 -9.73 -0.39 -17.23
N THR A 17 -8.86 0.60 -17.07
CA THR A 17 -8.34 1.00 -15.77
C THR A 17 -9.55 1.18 -14.85
N SER A 18 -9.80 0.24 -13.94
CA SER A 18 -10.84 0.39 -12.95
C SER A 18 -10.56 1.69 -12.20
N ALA A 19 -11.49 2.64 -12.25
CA ALA A 19 -11.33 3.90 -11.53
C ALA A 19 -11.13 3.60 -10.03
N PHE A 20 -10.12 4.22 -9.42
CA PHE A 20 -9.94 4.16 -7.97
C PHE A 20 -11.18 4.71 -7.28
N LYS A 21 -11.57 4.09 -6.16
CA LYS A 21 -12.75 4.47 -5.41
C LYS A 21 -12.64 4.05 -3.95
N LEU A 22 -12.64 5.03 -3.06
CA LEU A 22 -12.61 4.88 -1.60
C LEU A 22 -13.73 5.74 -1.00
N VAL A 23 -14.49 5.18 -0.06
CA VAL A 23 -15.56 5.89 0.66
C VAL A 23 -15.14 6.04 2.12
N ILE A 24 -15.16 7.28 2.60
CA ILE A 24 -14.85 7.65 3.98
C ILE A 24 -16.17 7.90 4.70
N TYR A 25 -16.33 7.39 5.91
CA TYR A 25 -17.47 7.65 6.79
C TYR A 25 -16.99 8.33 8.06
N GLU A 26 -17.74 9.32 8.55
CA GLU A 26 -17.35 10.07 9.76
C GLU A 26 -17.55 9.28 11.06
N GLN A 27 -18.35 8.23 11.04
CA GLN A 27 -18.55 7.33 12.18
C GLN A 27 -18.02 5.93 11.87
N GLU A 28 -17.83 5.15 12.93
CA GLU A 28 -17.51 3.74 12.83
C GLU A 28 -18.64 2.94 12.16
N ASN A 29 -18.32 1.75 11.66
CA ASN A 29 -19.27 0.81 11.06
C ASN A 29 -20.11 1.41 9.90
N PHE A 30 -19.47 2.26 9.08
CA PHE A 30 -20.01 2.82 7.84
C PHE A 30 -21.26 3.69 8.05
N GLN A 31 -21.28 4.47 9.13
CA GLN A 31 -22.39 5.35 9.51
C GLN A 31 -22.04 6.84 9.39
N GLY A 32 -23.06 7.69 9.48
CA GLY A 32 -22.91 9.16 9.43
C GLY A 32 -22.71 9.70 8.01
N ARG A 33 -22.17 10.91 7.90
CA ARG A 33 -21.84 11.51 6.60
C ARG A 33 -20.74 10.70 5.91
N CYS A 34 -20.84 10.55 4.60
CA CYS A 34 -19.84 9.86 3.80
C CYS A 34 -19.29 10.74 2.67
N HIS A 35 -18.03 10.52 2.31
CA HIS A 35 -17.34 11.23 1.24
C HIS A 35 -16.63 10.22 0.34
N GLU A 36 -16.82 10.36 -0.97
CA GLU A 36 -16.19 9.50 -1.98
C GLU A 36 -14.95 10.18 -2.56
N LEU A 37 -13.84 9.43 -2.61
CA LEU A 37 -12.62 9.81 -3.28
C LEU A 37 -12.36 8.90 -4.48
N THR A 38 -12.13 9.50 -5.65
CA THR A 38 -11.71 8.82 -6.89
C THR A 38 -10.29 9.17 -7.31
N GLY A 39 -9.63 10.08 -6.58
CA GLY A 39 -8.26 10.50 -6.79
C GLY A 39 -7.61 11.02 -5.51
N PRO A 40 -6.40 11.60 -5.60
CA PRO A 40 -5.68 12.13 -4.45
C PRO A 40 -6.46 13.24 -3.72
N CYS A 41 -6.37 13.25 -2.40
CA CYS A 41 -6.84 14.31 -1.52
C CYS A 41 -5.73 14.67 -0.54
N ASN A 42 -5.15 15.87 -0.68
CA ASN A 42 -4.02 16.31 0.15
C ASN A 42 -4.44 16.87 1.50
N ASN A 43 -5.72 17.19 1.68
CA ASN A 43 -6.28 17.71 2.92
C ASN A 43 -7.78 17.36 3.01
N LEU A 44 -8.12 16.40 3.87
CA LEU A 44 -9.50 15.97 4.09
C LEU A 44 -10.40 17.07 4.65
N GLN A 45 -9.85 18.02 5.40
CA GLN A 45 -10.62 19.11 5.96
C GLN A 45 -11.15 20.04 4.87
N GLU A 46 -10.38 20.27 3.81
CA GLU A 46 -10.83 21.01 2.62
C GLU A 46 -11.95 20.28 1.86
N ALA A 47 -12.02 18.96 1.99
CA ALA A 47 -13.09 18.14 1.44
C ALA A 47 -14.32 18.04 2.38
N GLY A 48 -14.32 18.74 3.52
CA GLY A 48 -15.44 18.76 4.47
C GLY A 48 -15.52 17.54 5.40
N VAL A 49 -14.47 16.72 5.44
CA VAL A 49 -14.35 15.55 6.34
C VAL A 49 -13.65 16.00 7.62
N GLU A 50 -14.39 16.01 8.73
CA GLU A 50 -13.82 16.42 10.03
C GLU A 50 -13.06 15.30 10.73
N LYS A 51 -13.59 14.07 10.62
CA LYS A 51 -13.00 12.86 11.23
C LYS A 51 -13.24 11.66 10.33
N VAL A 52 -12.28 10.74 10.31
CA VAL A 52 -12.41 9.43 9.68
C VAL A 52 -12.80 8.40 10.73
N GLY A 53 -14.02 7.86 10.65
CA GLY A 53 -14.53 6.83 11.55
C GLY A 53 -14.46 5.43 10.97
N SER A 54 -14.74 5.27 9.68
CA SER A 54 -14.59 4.01 8.95
C SER A 54 -14.34 4.23 7.45
N ILE A 55 -13.76 3.24 6.78
CA ILE A 55 -13.35 3.33 5.37
C ILE A 55 -13.83 2.09 4.61
N LEU A 56 -14.42 2.31 3.44
CA LEU A 56 -14.74 1.26 2.48
C LEU A 56 -13.92 1.47 1.20
N VAL A 57 -13.02 0.55 0.89
CA VAL A 57 -12.26 0.59 -0.37
C VAL A 57 -12.95 -0.30 -1.40
N LEU A 58 -13.55 0.33 -2.39
CA LEU A 58 -14.24 -0.36 -3.49
C LEU A 58 -13.25 -0.72 -4.60
N CYS A 59 -12.37 0.21 -4.95
CA CYS A 59 -11.32 0.05 -5.96
C CYS A 59 -10.04 0.69 -5.43
N GLY A 60 -9.01 -0.12 -5.16
CA GLY A 60 -7.73 0.32 -4.59
C GLY A 60 -6.55 -0.24 -5.37
N PRO A 61 -5.36 -0.31 -4.74
CA PRO A 61 -5.07 0.08 -3.35
C PRO A 61 -4.87 1.60 -3.17
N TRP A 62 -4.98 2.04 -1.92
CA TRP A 62 -4.78 3.43 -1.49
C TRP A 62 -3.75 3.51 -0.37
N VAL A 63 -3.14 4.68 -0.20
CA VAL A 63 -2.39 5.02 1.01
C VAL A 63 -3.02 6.25 1.66
N GLY A 64 -3.30 6.13 2.96
CA GLY A 64 -3.70 7.24 3.82
C GLY A 64 -2.51 7.72 4.65
N TYR A 65 -2.56 8.99 5.05
CA TYR A 65 -1.49 9.66 5.79
C TYR A 65 -2.03 10.38 7.01
N GLU A 66 -1.31 10.30 8.12
CA GLU A 66 -1.61 11.01 9.37
C GLU A 66 -1.69 12.52 9.18
N GLN A 67 -0.83 13.09 8.32
CA GLN A 67 -0.74 14.53 8.10
C GLN A 67 -1.15 14.92 6.67
N THR A 68 -1.48 16.20 6.49
CA THR A 68 -1.78 16.77 5.18
C THR A 68 -0.57 16.67 4.24
N SER A 69 -0.84 16.79 2.94
CA SER A 69 0.19 16.74 1.89
C SER A 69 1.01 15.44 1.90
N CYS A 70 0.38 14.32 2.25
CA CYS A 70 0.96 12.98 2.23
C CYS A 70 2.19 12.81 3.14
N LYS A 71 2.08 13.21 4.41
CA LYS A 71 3.16 13.17 5.42
C LYS A 71 2.74 12.40 6.68
N GLY A 72 3.71 12.08 7.53
CA GLY A 72 3.47 11.38 8.80
C GLY A 72 3.33 9.87 8.64
N GLU A 73 2.66 9.22 9.59
CA GLU A 73 2.39 7.78 9.53
C GLU A 73 1.56 7.41 8.28
N GLN A 74 1.88 6.26 7.68
CA GLN A 74 1.27 5.76 6.45
C GLN A 74 0.40 4.53 6.76
N TYR A 75 -0.75 4.44 6.09
CA TYR A 75 -1.69 3.33 6.20
C TYR A 75 -2.06 2.83 4.81
N VAL A 76 -1.73 1.57 4.49
CA VAL A 76 -2.06 0.99 3.19
C VAL A 76 -3.43 0.31 3.27
N PHE A 77 -4.32 0.70 2.36
CA PHE A 77 -5.67 0.17 2.24
C PHE A 77 -5.83 -0.61 0.96
N GLU A 78 -6.10 -1.90 1.10
CA GLU A 78 -6.49 -2.79 0.00
C GLU A 78 -8.02 -2.79 -0.12
N LYS A 79 -8.56 -3.43 -1.15
CA LYS A 79 -10.01 -3.53 -1.32
C LYS A 79 -10.62 -4.26 -0.11
N GLY A 80 -11.61 -3.64 0.53
CA GLY A 80 -12.24 -4.21 1.72
C GLY A 80 -12.89 -3.18 2.62
N GLU A 81 -13.32 -3.68 3.77
CA GLU A 81 -14.06 -2.97 4.81
C GLU A 81 -13.16 -2.71 6.03
N TYR A 82 -13.09 -1.46 6.45
CA TYR A 82 -12.32 -1.02 7.61
C TYR A 82 -13.25 -0.29 8.59
N PRO A 83 -13.95 -1.03 9.47
CA PRO A 83 -15.08 -0.50 10.24
C PRO A 83 -14.67 0.43 11.40
N ARG A 84 -13.40 0.44 11.80
CA ARG A 84 -12.86 1.27 12.90
C ARG A 84 -11.40 1.60 12.69
N TRP A 85 -10.89 2.58 13.43
CA TRP A 85 -9.49 3.01 13.28
C TRP A 85 -8.45 1.92 13.51
N ASP A 86 -8.70 1.04 14.48
CA ASP A 86 -7.81 -0.06 14.80
C ASP A 86 -7.83 -1.22 13.79
N SER A 87 -8.67 -1.12 12.75
CA SER A 87 -8.67 -2.04 11.60
C SER A 87 -7.66 -1.65 10.50
N TRP A 88 -7.15 -0.41 10.48
CA TRP A 88 -6.17 0.03 9.48
C TRP A 88 -4.79 0.37 10.06
N THR A 89 -4.69 0.67 11.35
CA THR A 89 -3.39 0.90 12.00
C THR A 89 -2.79 -0.38 12.55
N ASN A 90 -1.54 -0.65 12.17
CA ASN A 90 -0.75 -1.74 12.73
C ASN A 90 0.14 -1.28 13.90
N SER A 91 0.19 0.02 14.19
CA SER A 91 0.98 0.63 15.27
C SER A 91 0.14 0.98 16.50
N ARG A 92 -1.18 1.23 16.32
CA ARG A 92 -2.10 1.77 17.34
C ARG A 92 -1.63 3.08 17.97
N ARG A 93 -0.86 3.89 17.22
CA ARG A 93 -0.28 5.16 17.71
C ARG A 93 -1.16 6.37 17.45
N SER A 94 -1.88 6.37 16.33
CA SER A 94 -2.77 7.45 15.92
C SER A 94 -3.97 6.87 15.17
N ASP A 95 -5.13 7.50 15.35
CA ASP A 95 -6.36 7.26 14.57
C ASP A 95 -6.56 8.32 13.47
N THR A 96 -5.68 9.31 13.41
CA THR A 96 -5.79 10.48 12.53
C THR A 96 -5.37 10.11 11.11
N ILE A 97 -6.19 10.49 10.12
CA ILE A 97 -5.84 10.50 8.71
C ILE A 97 -6.30 11.83 8.13
N LEU A 98 -5.42 12.52 7.41
CA LEU A 98 -5.68 13.84 6.83
C LEU A 98 -5.44 13.91 5.32
N ALA A 99 -4.84 12.89 4.71
CA ALA A 99 -4.64 12.84 3.27
C ALA A 99 -4.73 11.40 2.74
N PHE A 100 -5.11 11.26 1.47
CA PHE A 100 -5.16 9.99 0.75
C PHE A 100 -4.60 10.16 -0.66
N ARG A 101 -4.00 9.09 -1.20
CA ARG A 101 -3.80 8.96 -2.65
C ARG A 101 -3.95 7.51 -3.11
N PRO A 102 -4.35 7.30 -4.38
CA PRO A 102 -4.21 6.00 -5.02
C PRO A 102 -2.75 5.54 -5.08
N ILE A 103 -2.53 4.23 -4.95
CA ILE A 103 -1.24 3.60 -5.20
C ILE A 103 -1.26 3.01 -6.60
N LYS A 104 -0.27 3.37 -7.42
CA LYS A 104 -0.07 2.74 -8.72
C LYS A 104 0.70 1.45 -8.52
N VAL A 105 0.02 0.33 -8.71
CA VAL A 105 0.66 -1.00 -8.69
C VAL A 105 0.97 -1.36 -10.14
N ASP A 106 2.23 -1.26 -10.53
CA ASP A 106 2.69 -1.55 -11.88
C ASP A 106 3.96 -2.40 -11.82
N SER A 107 3.79 -3.73 -11.85
CA SER A 107 4.81 -4.69 -12.29
C SER A 107 4.32 -6.13 -12.13
N GLN A 108 4.70 -7.01 -13.07
CA GLN A 108 4.58 -8.47 -12.89
C GLN A 108 5.71 -9.00 -11.99
N GLU A 109 6.88 -8.38 -12.03
CA GLU A 109 8.07 -8.77 -11.27
C GLU A 109 8.31 -7.83 -10.09
N HIS A 110 8.73 -8.35 -8.96
CA HIS A 110 8.97 -7.57 -7.75
C HIS A 110 10.40 -7.76 -7.28
N LYS A 111 11.14 -6.67 -7.17
CA LYS A 111 12.49 -6.69 -6.61
C LYS A 111 12.78 -5.47 -5.74
N ILE A 112 13.16 -5.73 -4.49
CA ILE A 112 13.57 -4.74 -3.49
C ILE A 112 14.89 -5.16 -2.84
N VAL A 113 15.75 -4.18 -2.59
CA VAL A 113 17.01 -4.35 -1.85
C VAL A 113 17.01 -3.35 -0.70
N LEU A 114 17.16 -3.85 0.53
CA LEU A 114 17.23 -3.05 1.74
C LEU A 114 18.65 -3.09 2.29
N TYR A 115 19.15 -1.93 2.75
CA TYR A 115 20.54 -1.74 3.16
C TYR A 115 20.64 -1.23 4.58
N GLU A 116 21.68 -1.66 5.27
CA GLU A 116 21.98 -1.29 6.66
C GLU A 116 22.23 0.20 6.83
N ASN A 117 23.01 0.81 5.94
CA ASN A 117 23.43 2.20 6.06
C ASN A 117 22.82 3.07 4.95
N PRO A 118 22.75 4.41 5.16
CA PRO A 118 22.37 5.35 4.10
C PRO A 118 23.25 5.21 2.85
N GLY A 119 22.75 5.65 1.71
CA GLY A 119 23.49 5.64 0.45
C GLY A 119 23.82 4.23 -0.09
N PHE A 120 23.00 3.23 0.25
CA PHE A 120 23.09 1.85 -0.25
C PHE A 120 24.37 1.10 0.19
N ALA A 121 24.80 1.35 1.43
CA ALA A 121 26.02 0.80 2.00
C ALA A 121 25.75 -0.19 3.14
N GLY A 122 26.79 -0.95 3.53
CA GLY A 122 26.72 -1.94 4.60
C GLY A 122 26.12 -3.28 4.16
N LYS A 123 25.65 -4.06 5.13
CA LYS A 123 24.94 -5.32 4.83
C LYS A 123 23.65 -5.02 4.06
N LYS A 124 23.21 -6.00 3.26
CA LYS A 124 21.97 -5.89 2.49
C LYS A 124 21.16 -7.18 2.55
N ILE A 125 19.85 -7.04 2.35
CA ILE A 125 18.93 -8.15 2.05
C ILE A 125 18.23 -7.83 0.73
N GLU A 126 18.21 -8.81 -0.17
CA GLU A 126 17.59 -8.73 -1.48
C GLU A 126 16.39 -9.69 -1.52
N ILE A 127 15.24 -9.18 -1.93
CA ILE A 127 13.97 -9.92 -1.93
C ILE A 127 13.38 -9.81 -3.33
N ILE A 128 13.11 -10.95 -3.94
CA ILE A 128 12.59 -11.10 -5.30
C ILE A 128 11.35 -11.97 -5.23
N ASP A 129 10.23 -11.45 -5.73
CA ASP A 129 8.95 -12.17 -5.88
C ASP A 129 8.49 -13.00 -4.67
N ASP A 130 8.86 -12.57 -3.46
CA ASP A 130 8.42 -13.18 -2.21
C ASP A 130 8.01 -12.13 -1.17
N ASP A 131 7.14 -12.53 -0.24
CA ASP A 131 6.82 -11.73 0.96
C ASP A 131 7.64 -12.26 2.13
N VAL A 132 8.29 -11.38 2.88
CA VAL A 132 9.18 -11.78 3.99
C VAL A 132 8.60 -11.32 5.32
N PRO A 133 7.94 -12.21 6.09
CA PRO A 133 7.36 -11.85 7.39
C PRO A 133 8.40 -11.68 8.50
N SER A 134 9.66 -12.07 8.29
CA SER A 134 10.74 -11.87 9.26
C SER A 134 12.11 -11.81 8.58
N PHE A 135 12.79 -10.65 8.65
CA PHE A 135 14.17 -10.52 8.16
C PHE A 135 15.15 -11.40 8.94
N HIS A 136 14.90 -11.62 10.23
CA HIS A 136 15.73 -12.47 11.07
C HIS A 136 15.76 -13.92 10.57
N ALA A 137 14.64 -14.43 10.05
CA ALA A 137 14.57 -15.76 9.44
C ALA A 137 15.43 -15.89 8.17
N HIS A 138 15.77 -14.76 7.55
CA HIS A 138 16.68 -14.66 6.40
C HIS A 138 18.08 -14.18 6.82
N GLY A 139 18.42 -14.24 8.11
CA GLY A 139 19.75 -13.89 8.62
C GLY A 139 20.07 -12.39 8.65
N TYR A 140 19.07 -11.52 8.46
CA TYR A 140 19.24 -10.06 8.48
C TYR A 140 18.62 -9.48 9.76
N GLN A 141 19.46 -8.95 10.66
CA GLN A 141 19.02 -8.36 11.95
C GLN A 141 19.42 -6.89 12.08
N GLU A 142 19.97 -6.32 11.01
CA GLU A 142 20.44 -4.95 11.02
C GLU A 142 19.27 -3.96 10.89
N LYS A 143 19.57 -2.69 11.16
CA LYS A 143 18.70 -1.57 10.79
C LYS A 143 18.52 -1.51 9.26
N VAL A 144 17.53 -0.77 8.78
CA VAL A 144 17.34 -0.45 7.37
C VAL A 144 17.34 1.06 7.21
N SER A 145 18.39 1.59 6.61
CA SER A 145 18.59 3.03 6.45
C SER A 145 18.54 3.49 4.99
N SER A 146 18.59 2.60 4.01
CA SER A 146 18.31 2.95 2.61
C SER A 146 17.72 1.76 1.85
N VAL A 147 16.97 2.05 0.79
CA VAL A 147 16.19 1.05 0.04
C VAL A 147 16.27 1.34 -1.45
N ARG A 148 16.42 0.30 -2.27
CA ARG A 148 16.23 0.36 -3.72
C ARG A 148 15.10 -0.56 -4.14
N VAL A 149 14.07 0.01 -4.76
CA VAL A 149 13.01 -0.75 -5.41
C VAL A 149 13.28 -0.75 -6.91
N GLN A 150 13.75 -1.88 -7.42
CA GLN A 150 13.99 -2.04 -8.85
C GLN A 150 12.67 -2.24 -9.61
N SER A 151 11.73 -2.98 -9.03
CA SER A 151 10.42 -3.26 -9.60
C SER A 151 9.39 -3.62 -8.52
N GLY A 152 8.11 -3.44 -8.87
CA GLY A 152 6.97 -3.70 -7.98
C GLY A 152 6.72 -2.59 -6.95
N THR A 153 5.66 -2.79 -6.16
CA THR A 153 5.29 -1.92 -5.04
C THR A 153 5.26 -2.74 -3.76
N TRP A 154 5.81 -2.20 -2.68
CA TRP A 154 6.03 -2.93 -1.43
C TRP A 154 5.56 -2.14 -0.22
N VAL A 155 5.28 -2.85 0.88
CA VAL A 155 5.09 -2.25 2.20
C VAL A 155 6.09 -2.88 3.16
N GLY A 156 6.96 -2.07 3.73
CA GLY A 156 7.82 -2.46 4.85
C GLY A 156 7.14 -2.19 6.18
N TYR A 157 7.47 -3.00 7.18
CA TYR A 157 6.90 -2.90 8.51
C TYR A 157 7.97 -2.92 9.59
N GLN A 158 7.74 -2.15 10.66
CA GLN A 158 8.68 -2.02 11.77
C GLN A 158 9.01 -3.36 12.44
N TYR A 159 8.03 -4.25 12.58
CA TYR A 159 8.16 -5.52 13.30
C TYR A 159 7.87 -6.73 12.41
N PRO A 160 8.23 -7.95 12.84
CA PRO A 160 7.93 -9.17 12.12
C PRO A 160 6.43 -9.43 12.09
N GLY A 161 5.96 -10.10 11.04
CA GLY A 161 4.55 -10.42 10.80
C GLY A 161 3.72 -9.21 10.39
N TYR A 162 4.33 -8.25 9.68
CA TYR A 162 3.65 -7.08 9.10
C TYR A 162 3.00 -6.14 10.15
N ARG A 163 3.70 -5.93 11.28
CA ARG A 163 3.20 -5.13 12.42
C ARG A 163 3.98 -3.83 12.62
N GLY A 164 3.38 -2.89 13.34
CA GLY A 164 3.96 -1.57 13.63
C GLY A 164 3.74 -0.57 12.50
N TYR A 165 4.61 0.43 12.41
CA TYR A 165 4.56 1.43 11.34
C TYR A 165 4.69 0.77 9.96
N GLN A 166 3.98 1.33 8.97
CA GLN A 166 4.02 0.91 7.57
C GLN A 166 4.79 1.93 6.74
N TYR A 167 5.56 1.46 5.76
CA TYR A 167 6.32 2.30 4.84
C TYR A 167 6.07 1.84 3.41
N LEU A 168 5.44 2.69 2.59
CA LEU A 168 5.20 2.42 1.19
C LEU A 168 6.50 2.62 0.40
N PHE A 169 6.91 1.59 -0.33
CA PHE A 169 8.03 1.62 -1.24
C PHE A 169 7.55 1.41 -2.67
N GLU A 170 7.56 2.48 -3.46
CA GLU A 170 7.30 2.46 -4.90
C GLU A 170 8.65 2.36 -5.64
N LYS A 171 8.63 2.05 -6.94
CA LYS A 171 9.84 1.96 -7.76
C LYS A 171 10.68 3.24 -7.62
N GLY A 172 11.93 3.08 -7.21
CA GLY A 172 12.81 4.21 -6.94
C GLY A 172 13.97 3.88 -6.01
N GLU A 173 14.70 4.93 -5.67
CA GLU A 173 15.84 4.89 -4.76
C GLU A 173 15.54 5.78 -3.55
N TYR A 174 15.69 5.22 -2.35
CA TYR A 174 15.52 5.91 -1.08
C TYR A 174 16.86 5.91 -0.34
N LYS A 175 17.60 7.01 -0.38
CA LYS A 175 19.00 7.05 0.09
C LYS A 175 19.12 7.16 1.61
N ASP A 176 18.05 7.55 2.29
CA ASP A 176 17.97 7.67 3.74
C ASP A 176 16.59 7.24 4.26
N SER A 177 16.52 6.83 5.53
CA SER A 177 15.28 6.43 6.20
C SER A 177 14.19 7.50 6.23
N THR A 178 14.60 8.77 6.23
CA THR A 178 13.68 9.90 6.17
C THR A 178 12.92 10.00 4.85
N GLU A 179 13.49 9.50 3.74
CA GLU A 179 12.86 9.55 2.41
C GLU A 179 11.65 8.62 2.28
N PHE A 180 11.59 7.55 3.09
CA PHE A 180 10.42 6.68 3.19
C PHE A 180 9.57 6.93 4.45
N GLY A 181 9.85 8.02 5.18
CA GLY A 181 9.04 8.49 6.31
C GLY A 181 9.28 7.76 7.63
N ALA A 182 10.39 7.02 7.77
CA ALA A 182 10.72 6.35 9.03
C ALA A 182 11.44 7.30 10.01
N GLN A 183 10.90 7.41 11.22
CA GLN A 183 11.57 8.14 12.32
C GLN A 183 12.75 7.36 12.90
N ILE A 184 12.68 6.03 12.85
CA ILE A 184 13.72 5.10 13.30
C ILE A 184 13.95 4.11 12.15
N PRO A 185 15.20 3.83 11.75
CA PRO A 185 15.52 2.95 10.62
C PRO A 185 15.30 1.46 10.95
N GLN A 186 14.11 1.11 11.42
CA GLN A 186 13.75 -0.24 11.85
C GLN A 186 12.68 -0.81 10.92
N ILE A 187 13.06 -1.83 10.14
CA ILE A 187 12.16 -2.61 9.30
C ILE A 187 12.53 -4.08 9.50
N GLN A 188 11.55 -4.92 9.79
CA GLN A 188 11.78 -6.34 10.09
C GLN A 188 10.89 -7.29 9.28
N SER A 189 9.96 -6.74 8.49
CA SER A 189 9.22 -7.51 7.48
C SER A 189 8.83 -6.64 6.31
N VAL A 190 8.60 -7.26 5.16
CA VAL A 190 8.14 -6.59 3.94
C VAL A 190 7.21 -7.53 3.18
N ARG A 191 6.22 -6.96 2.50
CA ARG A 191 5.36 -7.70 1.57
C ARG A 191 5.13 -6.90 0.31
N ARG A 192 4.77 -7.59 -0.76
CA ARG A 192 4.33 -6.97 -2.01
C ARG A 192 2.91 -6.44 -1.84
N ILE A 193 2.62 -5.29 -2.46
CA ILE A 193 1.24 -4.87 -2.73
C ILE A 193 0.85 -5.49 -4.07
N ARG A 194 -0.22 -6.29 -4.07
CA ARG A 194 -0.76 -6.88 -5.29
C ARG A 194 -2.14 -6.29 -5.55
N ASP A 195 -2.38 -5.84 -6.78
CA ASP A 195 -3.75 -5.51 -7.19
C ASP A 195 -4.55 -6.82 -7.32
N MET A 196 -5.74 -6.85 -6.71
CA MET A 196 -6.67 -7.97 -6.82
C MET A 196 -7.12 -8.22 -8.26
N GLN A 197 -6.98 -7.26 -9.17
CA GLN A 197 -7.25 -7.45 -10.59
C GLN A 197 -6.32 -8.48 -11.24
N TRP A 198 -5.09 -8.63 -10.74
CA TRP A 198 -4.10 -9.57 -11.28
C TRP A 198 -3.96 -10.83 -10.43
N HIS A 199 -4.30 -10.78 -9.13
CA HIS A 199 -4.10 -11.89 -8.20
C HIS A 199 -5.34 -12.13 -7.31
N GLN A 200 -6.15 -13.13 -7.66
CA GLN A 200 -7.25 -13.63 -6.80
C GLN A 200 -6.74 -14.39 -5.55
N ARG A 201 -5.48 -14.83 -5.52
CA ARG A 201 -4.86 -15.52 -4.37
C ARG A 201 -3.95 -14.56 -3.61
N GLY A 202 -4.42 -14.09 -2.46
CA GLY A 202 -3.65 -13.17 -1.62
C GLY A 202 -4.45 -12.52 -0.49
N ALA A 203 -5.79 -12.62 -0.52
CA ALA A 203 -6.60 -12.15 0.60
C ALA A 203 -6.22 -12.92 1.88
N PHE A 204 -5.74 -12.18 2.88
CA PHE A 204 -5.67 -12.66 4.24
C PHE A 204 -7.12 -12.90 4.68
N HIS A 205 -7.54 -14.15 4.68
CA HIS A 205 -8.83 -14.52 5.23
C HIS A 205 -8.63 -14.63 6.74
N PRO A 206 -9.31 -13.80 7.57
CA PRO A 206 -9.35 -14.10 8.99
C PRO A 206 -9.96 -15.48 9.15
N VAL A 207 -9.21 -16.40 9.76
CA VAL A 207 -9.73 -17.69 10.19
C VAL A 207 -10.77 -17.42 11.25
N ASN A 208 -12.01 -17.87 11.01
CA ASN A 208 -13.08 -17.93 12.01
C ASN A 208 -12.67 -18.77 13.22
#